data_AF-A0A8J4K0Z6-F1
#
_entry.id   AF-A0A8J4K0Z6-F1
#
_cell.length_a   1.000
_cell.length_b   1.000
_cell.length_c   1.000
_cell.angle_alpha   90.00
_cell.angle_beta   90.00
_cell.angle_gamma   90.00
#
_symmetry.space_group_name_H-M   'P 1'
#
loop_
_entity.id
_entity.type
_entity.pdbx_description
1 polymer ?
#
loop_
_entity_poly.entity_id
_entity_poly.type
_entity_poly.pdbx_seq_one_letter_code
_entity_poly.pdbx_strand_id
1 'polypeptide(L)' 'PGPGVAVPLDRLLPHPSYAGEATSGDIALARLAWPVTFSATVLPVCLPAPG' A
#
# COMPACT_ATOMS: atom_id res chain seq x y z
N PRO A 1 -10.31 -1.52 20.20
CA PRO A 1 -9.69 -0.77 19.09
C PRO A 1 -8.62 0.19 19.63
N GLY A 2 -7.34 -0.16 19.49
CA GLY A 2 -6.25 0.76 19.85
C GLY A 2 -6.25 2.00 18.95
N PRO A 3 -5.56 3.09 19.33
CA PRO A 3 -5.43 4.26 18.46
C PRO A 3 -4.68 3.86 17.18
N GLY A 4 -5.37 3.88 16.04
CA GLY A 4 -4.78 3.68 14.73
C GLY A 4 -4.00 4.92 14.28
N VAL A 5 -3.08 4.75 13.33
CA VAL A 5 -2.36 5.84 12.69
C VAL A 5 -3.07 6.21 11.38
N ALA A 6 -3.47 7.46 11.22
CA ALA A 6 -4.05 7.97 9.98
C ALA A 6 -3.06 8.92 9.28
N VAL A 7 -2.78 8.64 8.00
CA VAL A 7 -1.88 9.44 7.16
C VAL A 7 -2.56 9.63 5.80
N PRO A 8 -2.65 10.86 5.26
CA PRO A 8 -3.19 11.10 3.94
C PRO A 8 -2.30 10.48 2.86
N LEU A 9 -2.91 10.18 1.71
CA LEU A 9 -2.18 9.72 0.54
C LEU A 9 -1.59 10.91 -0.20
N ASP A 10 -0.34 10.76 -0.61
CA ASP A 10 0.30 11.65 -1.58
C ASP A 10 -0.09 11.25 -3.01
N ARG A 11 -0.05 9.94 -3.27
CA ARG A 11 -0.25 9.40 -4.61
C ARG A 11 -0.81 7.99 -4.58
N LEU A 12 -1.68 7.71 -5.54
CA LEU A 12 -2.15 6.38 -5.87
C LEU A 12 -1.55 5.95 -7.23
N LEU A 13 -1.00 4.75 -7.29
CA LEU A 13 -0.34 4.18 -8.48
C LEU A 13 -1.00 2.83 -8.80
N PRO A 14 -2.08 2.80 -9.60
CA PRO A 14 -2.67 1.56 -10.05
C PRO A 14 -1.73 0.82 -11.01
N HIS A 15 -1.83 -0.51 -11.05
CA HIS A 15 -1.12 -1.30 -12.03
C HIS A 15 -1.52 -0.87 -13.47
N PRO A 16 -0.57 -0.74 -14.42
CA PRO A 16 -0.87 -0.22 -15.75
C PRO A 16 -1.83 -1.09 -16.57
N SER A 17 -1.92 -2.39 -16.26
CA SER A 17 -2.85 -3.31 -16.93
C SER A 17 -4.26 -3.32 -16.32
N TYR A 18 -4.49 -2.61 -15.21
CA TYR A 18 -5.80 -2.53 -14.59
C TYR A 18 -6.74 -1.69 -15.46
N ALA A 19 -7.85 -2.28 -15.88
CA ALA A 19 -8.86 -1.63 -16.71
C ALA A 19 -10.30 -1.79 -16.16
N GLY A 20 -10.42 -2.17 -14.88
CA GLY A 20 -11.70 -2.34 -14.18
C GLY A 20 -11.91 -3.75 -13.64
N GLU A 21 -13.14 -4.05 -13.19
CA GLU A 21 -13.49 -5.35 -12.65
C GLU A 21 -13.19 -6.50 -13.64
N ALA A 22 -12.73 -7.64 -13.09
CA ALA A 22 -12.34 -8.83 -13.82
C ALA A 22 -11.16 -8.67 -14.81
N THR A 23 -10.42 -7.55 -14.75
CA THR A 23 -9.19 -7.35 -15.53
C THR A 23 -7.94 -7.78 -14.76
N SER A 24 -6.82 -7.95 -15.47
CA SER A 24 -5.54 -8.30 -14.82
C SER A 24 -4.94 -7.09 -14.08
N GLY A 25 -4.09 -7.35 -13.09
CA GLY A 25 -3.41 -6.30 -12.34
C GLY A 25 -4.29 -5.61 -11.31
N ASP A 26 -5.16 -6.35 -10.61
CA ASP A 26 -5.90 -5.85 -9.45
C ASP A 26 -4.97 -5.61 -8.25
N ILE A 27 -4.15 -4.57 -8.36
CA ILE A 27 -3.17 -4.13 -7.37
C ILE A 27 -2.81 -2.65 -7.61
N ALA A 28 -2.53 -1.93 -6.53
CA ALA A 28 -2.04 -0.55 -6.57
C ALA A 28 -1.06 -0.28 -5.43
N LEU A 29 -0.15 0.67 -5.64
CA LEU A 29 0.67 1.23 -4.56
C LEU A 29 0.05 2.54 -4.07
N ALA A 30 -0.14 2.65 -2.76
CA ALA A 30 -0.57 3.89 -2.10
C ALA A 30 0.63 4.52 -1.38
N ARG A 31 1.14 5.62 -1.92
CA ARG A 31 2.24 6.38 -1.30
C ARG A 31 1.66 7.33 -0.26
N LEU A 32 2.11 7.18 0.99
CA LEU A 32 1.75 8.08 2.09
C LEU A 32 2.40 9.47 1.88
N ALA A 33 1.72 10.53 2.32
CA ALA A 33 2.24 11.91 2.32
C ALA A 33 3.50 12.10 3.16
N TRP A 34 3.69 11.26 4.18
CA TRP A 34 4.92 11.18 4.96
C TRP A 34 5.14 9.75 5.46
N PRO A 35 6.40 9.37 5.75
CA PRO A 35 6.72 8.07 6.34
C PRO A 35 6.02 7.89 7.69
N VAL A 36 5.53 6.68 7.96
CA VAL A 36 5.08 6.28 9.30
C VAL A 36 6.26 5.80 10.13
N THR A 37 6.24 6.09 11.42
CA THR A 37 7.22 5.56 12.37
C THR A 37 6.89 4.10 12.68
N PHE A 38 7.86 3.21 12.53
CA PHE A 38 7.70 1.81 12.91
C PHE A 38 7.60 1.67 14.44
N SER A 39 6.79 0.71 14.87
CA SER A 39 6.52 0.44 16.29
C SER A 39 6.20 -1.04 16.48
N ALA A 40 5.88 -1.44 17.71
CA ALA A 40 5.42 -2.79 18.00
C ALA A 40 4.13 -3.19 17.23
N THR A 41 3.37 -2.21 16.71
CA THR A 41 2.11 -2.45 15.98
C THR A 41 2.12 -1.95 14.54
N VAL A 42 3.22 -1.33 14.07
CA VAL A 42 3.37 -0.82 12.70
C VAL A 42 4.72 -1.28 12.15
N LEU A 43 4.70 -2.23 11.23
CA LEU A 43 5.89 -2.87 10.67
C LEU A 43 5.70 -3.12 9.17
N PRO A 44 6.78 -3.13 8.36
CA PRO A 44 6.71 -3.51 6.96
C PRO A 44 6.50 -5.03 6.81
N VAL A 45 5.94 -5.43 5.67
CA VAL A 45 5.84 -6.83 5.26
C VAL A 45 6.94 -7.17 4.24
N CYS A 46 7.41 -8.42 4.24
CA CYS A 46 8.32 -8.89 3.20
C CYS A 46 7.55 -9.16 1.90
N LEU A 47 8.15 -8.79 0.78
CA LEU A 47 7.70 -9.25 -0.53
C LEU A 47 8.40 -10.57 -0.88
N PRO A 48 7.75 -11.48 -1.63
CA PRO A 48 8.40 -12.67 -2.13
C PRO A 48 9.54 -12.29 -3.08
N ALA A 49 10.55 -13.15 -3.16
CA ALA A 49 11.57 -13.02 -4.20
C ALA A 49 10.90 -13.16 -5.59
N PRO A 50 11.40 -12.46 -6.62
CA PRO A 50 11.01 -12.74 -7.99
C PRO A 50 11.20 -14.23 -8.32
N GLY A 51 10.27 -14.80 -9.07
CA GLY A 51 10.39 -16.16 -9.61
C GLY A 51 11.37 -16.25 -10.77
#